data_AF-A0A9E3FZV2-F1
#
_entry.id   AF-A0A9E3FZV2-F1
#
_cell.length_a   1.000
_cell.length_b   1.000
_cell.length_c   1.000
_cell.angle_alpha   90.00
_cell.angle_beta   90.00
_cell.angle_gamma   90.00
#
_symmetry.space_group_name_H-M   'P 1'
#
loop_
_entity.id
_entity.type
_entity.pdbx_description
1 polymer ?
#
loop_
_entity_poly.entity_id
_entity_poly.type
_entity_poly.pdbx_seq_one_letter_code
_entity_poly.pdbx_strand_id
1 'polypeptide(L)'
;MRKRAAEAEAKFKRLYDAIENGFADVFDPLLKERATELQSIQDHGRADTERARERSIGRGRAKSLHSLETFASQATAGACELSPAGIAPPTGARWPCASR
;
A
#
# COMPACT_ATOMS: atom_id res chain seq x y z
N MET A 1 1.83 13.29 -9.58
CA MET A 1 2.08 12.34 -10.70
C MET A 1 0.83 11.61 -11.19
N ARG A 2 -0.10 11.16 -10.32
CA ARG A 2 -1.32 10.44 -10.76
C ARG A 2 -2.18 11.18 -11.80
N LYS A 3 -2.41 12.49 -11.63
CA LYS A 3 -3.16 13.30 -12.61
C LYS A 3 -2.48 13.34 -13.99
N ARG A 4 -1.15 13.53 -14.01
CA ARG A 4 -0.35 13.54 -15.24
C ARG A 4 -0.38 12.19 -15.96
N ALA A 5 -0.34 11.09 -15.22
CA ALA A 5 -0.45 9.75 -15.81
C ALA A 5 -1.83 9.49 -16.43
N ALA A 6 -2.91 9.91 -15.76
CA ALA A 6 -4.27 9.81 -16.31
C ALA A 6 -4.48 10.69 -17.55
N GLU A 7 -3.90 11.90 -17.56
CA GLU A 7 -3.90 12.78 -18.72
C GLU A 7 -3.10 12.19 -19.89
N ALA A 8 -1.97 11.55 -19.62
CA ALA A 8 -1.18 10.86 -20.64
C ALA A 8 -1.94 9.68 -21.26
N GLU A 9 -2.65 8.90 -20.43
CA GLU A 9 -3.51 7.80 -20.89
C GLU A 9 -4.68 8.31 -21.76
N ALA A 10 -5.32 9.42 -21.36
CA ALA A 10 -6.36 10.05 -22.17
C ALA A 10 -5.82 10.58 -23.51
N LYS A 11 -4.59 11.10 -23.53
CA LYS A 11 -3.91 11.53 -24.77
C LYS A 11 -3.59 10.35 -25.68
N PHE A 12 -3.14 9.22 -25.13
CA PHE A 12 -2.94 8.00 -25.92
C PHE A 12 -4.22 7.55 -26.60
N LYS A 13 -5.33 7.48 -25.86
CA LYS A 13 -6.62 7.08 -26.45
C LYS A 13 -7.01 7.95 -27.63
N ARG A 14 -6.94 9.28 -27.47
CA ARG A 14 -7.20 10.22 -28.57
C ARG A 14 -6.25 10.06 -29.74
N LEU A 15 -4.99 9.70 -29.49
CA LEU A 15 -3.99 9.46 -30.52
C LEU A 15 -4.35 8.22 -31.33
N TYR A 16 -4.73 7.13 -30.66
CA TYR A 16 -5.22 5.92 -31.31
C TYR A 16 -6.50 6.17 -32.10
N ASP A 17 -7.47 6.87 -31.52
CA ASP A 17 -8.71 7.25 -32.19
C ASP A 17 -8.40 8.09 -33.46
N ALA A 18 -7.45 9.02 -33.39
CA ALA A 18 -7.05 9.82 -34.54
C ALA A 18 -6.39 8.98 -35.64
N ILE A 19 -5.64 7.95 -35.28
CA ILE A 19 -5.03 7.02 -36.25
C ILE A 19 -6.11 6.15 -36.90
N GLU A 20 -7.02 5.57 -36.12
CA GLU A 20 -8.10 4.71 -36.65
C GLU A 20 -9.04 5.46 -37.59
N ASN A 21 -9.32 6.73 -37.28
CA ASN A 21 -10.14 7.60 -38.12
C ASN A 21 -9.35 8.26 -39.28
N GLY A 22 -8.04 8.01 -39.40
CA GLY A 22 -7.19 8.57 -40.45
C GLY A 22 -6.85 10.05 -40.32
N PHE A 23 -7.12 10.67 -39.16
CA PHE A 23 -6.71 12.04 -38.86
C PHE A 23 -5.22 12.16 -38.54
N ALA A 24 -4.57 11.07 -38.17
CA ALA A 24 -3.12 10.99 -37.93
C ALA A 24 -2.48 9.91 -38.79
N ASP A 25 -1.31 10.21 -39.37
CA ASP A 25 -0.54 9.26 -40.17
C ASP A 25 0.26 8.31 -39.27
N VAL A 26 0.16 7.01 -39.53
CA VAL A 26 0.89 5.95 -38.83
C VAL A 26 2.40 6.04 -39.07
N PHE A 27 2.81 6.60 -40.21
CA PHE A 27 4.22 6.75 -40.59
C PHE A 27 4.84 8.07 -40.11
N ASP A 28 4.07 8.93 -39.42
CA ASP A 28 4.58 10.18 -38.87
C ASP A 28 5.72 9.91 -37.85
N PRO A 29 6.95 10.37 -38.10
CA PRO A 29 8.07 10.17 -37.17
C PRO A 29 7.82 10.84 -35.81
N LEU A 30 7.06 11.94 -35.76
CA LEU A 30 6.70 12.63 -34.53
C LEU A 30 5.65 11.85 -33.71
N LEU A 31 4.93 10.92 -34.34
CA LEU A 31 3.97 10.08 -33.63
C LEU A 31 4.67 9.13 -32.67
N LYS A 32 5.77 8.51 -33.12
CA LYS A 32 6.59 7.61 -32.29
C LYS A 32 7.23 8.34 -31.11
N GLU A 33 7.79 9.53 -31.36
CA GLU A 33 8.38 10.36 -30.31
C GLU A 33 7.35 10.78 -29.25
N ARG A 34 6.16 11.22 -29.69
CA ARG A 34 5.07 11.57 -28.76
C ARG A 34 4.58 10.37 -27.97
N ALA A 35 4.50 9.20 -28.60
CA ALA A 35 4.13 7.97 -27.91
C ALA A 35 5.16 7.57 -26.84
N THR A 36 6.46 7.63 -27.14
CA THR A 36 7.49 7.29 -26.15
C THR A 36 7.51 8.27 -24.97
N GLU A 37 7.32 9.56 -25.23
CA GLU A 37 7.23 10.57 -24.17
C GLU A 37 6.01 10.32 -23.26
N LEU A 38 4.83 10.09 -23.85
CA LEU A 38 3.61 9.82 -23.09
C LEU A 38 3.73 8.50 -22.29
N GLN A 39 4.37 7.49 -22.86
CA GLN A 39 4.62 6.21 -22.18
C GLN A 39 5.52 6.40 -20.96
N SER A 40 6.59 7.19 -21.10
CA SER A 40 7.49 7.52 -19.98
C SER A 40 6.75 8.19 -18.82
N ILE A 41 5.80 9.09 -19.11
CA ILE A 41 4.96 9.74 -18.08
C ILE A 41 4.05 8.72 -17.37
N GLN A 42 3.48 7.78 -18.13
CA GLN A 42 2.63 6.72 -17.58
C GLN A 42 3.44 5.78 -16.67
N ASP A 43 4.59 5.32 -17.15
CA ASP A 43 5.48 4.43 -16.42
C ASP A 43 5.98 5.08 -15.12
N HIS A 44 6.34 6.37 -15.19
CA HIS A 44 6.74 7.11 -14.00
C HIS A 44 5.59 7.22 -12.98
N GLY A 45 4.37 7.50 -13.46
CA GLY A 45 3.18 7.53 -12.62
C GLY A 45 2.86 6.18 -11.97
N ARG A 46 3.03 5.08 -12.72
CA ARG A 46 2.82 3.71 -12.24
C ARG A 46 3.87 3.34 -11.18
N ALA A 47 5.15 3.55 -11.45
CA ALA A 47 6.23 3.32 -10.51
C ALA A 47 6.05 4.11 -9.21
N ASP A 48 5.59 5.36 -9.30
CA ASP A 48 5.28 6.18 -8.12
C ASP A 48 4.11 5.61 -7.31
N THR A 49 3.08 5.07 -7.97
CA THR A 49 1.96 4.44 -7.28
C THR A 49 2.38 3.16 -6.56
N GLU A 50 3.22 2.35 -7.18
CA GLU A 50 3.79 1.13 -6.61
C GLU A 50 4.67 1.46 -5.39
N ARG A 51 5.61 2.39 -5.53
CA ARG A 51 6.46 2.86 -4.43
C ARG A 51 5.62 3.42 -3.27
N ALA A 52 4.54 4.13 -3.56
CA ALA A 52 3.62 4.63 -2.53
C ALA A 52 2.86 3.49 -1.83
N ARG A 53 2.46 2.45 -2.59
CA ARG A 53 1.79 1.24 -2.05
C ARG A 53 2.73 0.46 -1.14
N GLU A 54 3.96 0.19 -1.56
CA GLU A 54 4.97 -0.50 -0.74
C GLU A 54 5.24 0.25 0.57
N ARG A 55 5.43 1.58 0.50
CA ARG A 55 5.56 2.42 1.70
C ARG A 55 4.34 2.32 2.61
N SER A 56 3.13 2.24 2.06
CA SER A 56 1.91 2.11 2.85
C SER A 56 1.80 0.74 3.53
N ILE A 57 2.14 -0.35 2.83
CA ILE A 57 2.16 -1.71 3.37
C ILE A 57 3.21 -1.84 4.46
N GLY A 58 4.42 -1.32 4.23
CA GLY A 58 5.49 -1.29 5.24
C GLY A 58 5.06 -0.56 6.52
N ARG A 59 4.42 0.61 6.40
CA ARG A 59 3.84 1.30 7.56
C ARG A 59 2.73 0.50 8.24
N GLY A 60 1.86 -0.16 7.48
CA GLY A 60 0.82 -1.03 8.03
C GLY A 60 1.40 -2.19 8.83
N ARG A 61 2.44 -2.85 8.30
CA ARG A 61 3.15 -3.95 8.97
C ARG A 61 3.88 -3.49 10.24
N ALA A 62 4.54 -2.34 10.20
CA ALA A 62 5.19 -1.78 11.39
C ALA A 62 4.17 -1.48 12.51
N LYS A 63 3.00 -0.92 12.15
CA LYS A 63 1.91 -0.70 13.11
C LYS A 63 1.37 -2.01 13.68
N SER A 64 1.20 -3.06 12.86
CA SER A 64 0.76 -4.36 13.36
C SER A 64 1.77 -4.98 14.31
N LEU A 65 3.07 -4.92 14.00
CA LEU A 65 4.11 -5.42 14.89
C LEU A 65 4.13 -4.67 16.23
N HIS A 66 4.06 -3.34 16.18
CA HIS A 66 4.01 -2.51 17.39
C HIS A 66 2.78 -2.81 18.25
N SER A 67 1.60 -3.03 17.64
CA SER A 67 0.41 -3.43 18.39
C SER A 67 0.54 -4.81 19.03
N LEU A 68 1.21 -5.75 18.38
CA LEU A 68 1.47 -7.09 18.91
C LEU A 68 2.47 -7.05 20.07
N GLU A 69 3.54 -6.26 19.97
CA GLU A 69 4.51 -6.04 21.06
C GLU A 69 3.85 -5.39 22.28
N THR A 70 3.03 -4.37 22.03
CA THR A 70 2.27 -3.69 23.10
C THR A 70 1.32 -4.65 23.79
N PHE A 71 0.60 -5.47 23.01
CA PHE A 71 -0.29 -6.50 23.55
C PHE A 71 0.47 -7.55 24.36
N ALA A 72 1.58 -8.07 23.84
CA ALA A 72 2.41 -9.05 24.55
C ALA A 72 2.99 -8.46 25.85
N SER A 73 3.45 -7.22 25.82
CA SER A 73 3.96 -6.52 27.00
C SER A 73 2.89 -6.29 28.07
N GLN A 74 1.65 -6.00 27.67
CA GLN A 74 0.53 -5.88 28.61
C GLN A 74 0.14 -7.24 29.21
N ALA A 75 0.19 -8.31 28.40
CA ALA A 75 -0.04 -9.67 28.87
C ALA A 75 1.02 -10.14 29.87
N THR A 76 2.31 -9.80 29.65
CA THR A 76 3.39 -10.13 30.59
C THR A 76 3.42 -9.22 31.81
N ALA A 77 3.11 -7.93 31.68
CA ALA A 77 2.96 -7.03 32.82
C ALA A 77 1.78 -7.43 33.72
N GLY A 78 0.67 -7.90 33.13
CA GLY A 78 -0.43 -8.50 33.88
C GLY A 78 -0.07 -9.82 34.55
N ALA A 79 0.96 -10.53 34.08
CA ALA A 79 1.49 -11.73 34.71
C ALA A 79 2.48 -11.43 35.86
N CYS A 80 3.09 -10.24 35.89
CA CYS A 80 4.02 -9.83 36.96
C CYS A 80 3.35 -9.54 38.32
N GLU A 81 2.02 -9.46 38.40
CA GLU A 81 1.33 -9.38 39.70
C GLU A 81 1.23 -10.73 40.45
N LEU A 82 1.75 -11.83 39.87
CA LEU A 82 1.79 -13.14 40.52
C LEU A 82 3.22 -13.69 40.56
N SER A 83 4.00 -13.20 41.54
CA SER A 83 5.22 -13.88 41.99
C SER A 83 4.86 -15.23 42.67
N PRO A 84 5.61 -16.31 42.44
CA PRO A 84 5.21 -17.64 42.85
C PRO A 84 5.59 -17.92 44.30
N ALA A 85 4.59 -18.03 45.17
CA ALA A 85 4.71 -18.81 46.39
C ALA A 85 3.58 -19.85 46.41
N GLY A 86 3.90 -21.07 45.97
CA GLY A 86 3.07 -22.27 46.18
C GLY A 86 2.06 -22.54 45.07
N ILE A 87 2.43 -23.39 44.11
CA ILE A 87 1.48 -23.96 43.15
C ILE A 87 0.76 -25.14 43.81
N ALA A 88 -0.56 -25.05 43.91
CA ALA A 88 -1.45 -26.10 43.45
C ALA A 88 -2.57 -25.44 42.62
N PRO A 89 -2.86 -25.88 41.38
CA PRO A 89 -3.88 -25.24 40.57
C PRO A 89 -5.25 -25.86 40.89
N PRO A 90 -6.30 -25.04 41.04
CA PRO A 90 -7.62 -25.53 40.70
C PRO A 90 -8.19 -24.74 39.52
N THR A 91 -8.41 -25.50 38.45
CA THR A 91 -9.63 -25.51 37.64
C THR A 91 -10.49 -24.26 37.75
N GLY A 92 -10.39 -23.38 36.76
CA GLY A 92 -11.32 -22.26 36.62
C GLY A 92 -10.70 -21.08 35.90
N ALA A 93 -10.54 -21.19 34.60
CA ALA A 93 -10.23 -20.03 33.76
C ALA A 93 -11.28 -18.93 34.00
N ARG A 94 -10.86 -17.80 34.56
CA ARG A 94 -11.60 -16.53 34.45
C ARG A 94 -10.60 -15.39 34.36
N TRP A 95 -10.38 -14.94 33.13
CA TRP A 95 -9.63 -13.72 32.84
C TRP A 95 -10.49 -12.52 33.29
N PRO A 96 -9.98 -11.61 34.15
CA PRO A 96 -10.78 -10.49 34.58
C PRO A 96 -10.76 -9.37 33.54
N CYS A 97 -11.96 -8.82 33.39
CA CYS A 97 -12.30 -7.66 32.59
C CYS A 97 -11.49 -6.41 32.98
N ALA A 98 -11.29 -5.58 31.95
CA ALA A 98 -11.42 -4.13 31.93
C ALA A 98 -11.47 -3.39 33.27
N SER A 99 -10.55 -2.44 33.44
CA SER A 99 -10.76 -1.27 34.30
C SER A 99 -10.56 0.00 33.48
N ARG A 100 -11.50 0.92 33.72
CA ARG A 100 -11.75 2.24 33.13
C ARG A 100 -10.61 3.24 33.27
#